data_AF-W2HQY3-F1
#
_entry.id   AF-W2HQY3-F1
#
_cell.length_a   1.000
_cell.length_b   1.000
_cell.length_c   1.000
_cell.angle_alpha   90.00
_cell.angle_beta   90.00
_cell.angle_gamma   90.00
#
_symmetry.space_group_name_H-M   'P 1'
#
loop_
_entity.id
_entity.type
_entity.pdbx_description
1 polymer ?
#
loop_
_entity_poly.entity_id
_entity_poly.type
_entity_poly.pdbx_seq_one_letter_code
_entity_poly.pdbx_strand_id
1 'polypeptide(L)'
;MRVVTFVAIAVVGFARSSVAELNASLQTSLYDAPSLKLHVALKRKTMELHGQSEFDIYATPIVSTSGGRVFYNSFATFCENESNFNYTIVDGSAYVVTSDAFAAEKVECLPLSLLPFDEILPALNNATPIPSASIGDKTVECPSGNLLKTTFAGTQYAICASGETGVLVNSSDLDVTVEYLDDPVDILKPHLTDGPTSCEPVEKPISLTPTAFALVTDKIPSSTSRMLKEEVHMEMETTTCETCLSTPRPCIFLHGLGNPNEEAELQDTSELTSGRLGDIHGHAPCCSEIKYAILNTVDAGWRNDTLHKKFCDFSLSMSSTSNVDAGIVDNTIIVTHLMGGLVVAHALAKGACKFSETTSWVAISAPMTGSMAADFI
;
A
#
# COMPACT_ATOMS: atom_id res chain seq x y z
N MET A 1 -49.27 -1.38 -75.16
CA MET A 1 -48.80 -0.10 -74.61
C MET A 1 -48.65 -0.27 -73.11
N ARG A 2 -47.42 -0.48 -72.64
CA ARG A 2 -47.10 -0.73 -71.22
C ARG A 2 -47.14 0.61 -70.49
N VAL A 3 -48.10 0.81 -69.61
CA VAL A 3 -48.11 1.95 -68.68
C VAL A 3 -47.52 1.45 -67.37
N VAL A 4 -46.27 1.87 -67.14
CA VAL A 4 -45.55 1.71 -65.88
C VAL A 4 -46.15 2.71 -64.90
N THR A 5 -46.78 2.23 -63.83
CA THR A 5 -47.24 3.07 -62.73
C THR A 5 -46.16 3.02 -61.64
N PHE A 6 -45.45 4.12 -61.45
CA PHE A 6 -44.51 4.30 -60.35
C PHE A 6 -45.28 4.41 -59.04
N VAL A 7 -45.12 3.44 -58.15
CA VAL A 7 -45.51 3.57 -56.74
C VAL A 7 -44.29 4.09 -55.99
N ALA A 8 -44.40 5.31 -55.46
CA ALA A 8 -43.40 5.90 -54.58
C ALA A 8 -43.43 5.15 -53.23
N ILE A 9 -42.35 4.45 -52.91
CA ILE A 9 -42.12 3.89 -51.57
C ILE A 9 -41.53 5.01 -50.72
N ALA A 10 -42.30 5.48 -49.74
CA ALA A 10 -41.79 6.34 -48.68
C ALA A 10 -40.84 5.52 -47.80
N VAL A 11 -39.54 5.77 -47.90
CA VAL A 11 -38.53 5.27 -46.96
C VAL A 11 -38.70 6.07 -45.67
N VAL A 12 -39.34 5.47 -44.65
CA VAL A 12 -39.24 5.94 -43.27
C VAL A 12 -37.82 5.62 -42.81
N GLY A 13 -36.95 6.62 -42.85
CA GLY A 13 -35.62 6.53 -42.26
C GLY A 13 -35.74 6.40 -40.75
N PHE A 14 -35.49 5.21 -40.22
CA PHE A 14 -35.13 5.07 -38.82
C PHE A 14 -33.79 5.77 -38.65
N ALA A 15 -33.80 6.96 -38.05
CA ALA A 15 -32.60 7.56 -37.54
C ALA A 15 -32.01 6.59 -36.51
N ARG A 16 -30.93 5.89 -36.89
CA ARG A 16 -30.02 5.27 -35.94
C ARG A 16 -29.39 6.42 -35.17
N SER A 17 -29.88 6.68 -33.96
CA SER A 17 -29.16 7.51 -32.99
C SER A 17 -27.84 6.80 -32.71
N SER A 18 -26.78 7.23 -33.39
CA SER A 18 -25.43 6.82 -33.07
C SER A 18 -25.09 7.35 -31.68
N VAL A 19 -24.63 6.44 -30.82
CA VAL A 19 -24.11 6.68 -29.45
C VAL A 19 -22.82 7.56 -29.47
N ALA A 20 -22.56 8.28 -30.57
CA ALA A 20 -21.39 9.12 -30.79
C ALA A 20 -21.65 10.62 -30.53
N GLU A 21 -22.91 11.04 -30.26
CA GLU A 21 -23.25 12.45 -30.01
C GLU A 21 -23.42 12.82 -28.52
N LEU A 22 -23.15 11.90 -27.57
CA LEU A 22 -23.18 12.22 -26.14
C LEU A 22 -21.82 12.65 -25.54
N ASN A 23 -20.79 12.87 -26.38
CA ASN A 23 -19.40 13.04 -25.94
C ASN A 23 -18.80 14.44 -26.21
N ALA A 24 -19.61 15.48 -26.45
CA ALA A 24 -19.09 16.75 -26.98
C ALA A 24 -19.50 18.05 -26.26
N SER A 25 -20.01 18.05 -25.01
CA SER A 25 -20.22 19.34 -24.30
C SER A 25 -20.15 19.34 -22.77
N LEU A 26 -19.44 18.42 -22.13
CA LEU A 26 -18.94 18.71 -20.78
C LEU A 26 -17.67 19.54 -20.94
N GLN A 27 -17.73 20.84 -20.60
CA GLN A 27 -16.53 21.62 -20.35
C GLN A 27 -15.74 20.91 -19.23
N THR A 28 -14.76 20.10 -19.60
CA THR A 28 -13.81 19.41 -18.70
C THR A 28 -12.75 20.40 -18.25
N SER A 29 -13.17 21.52 -17.68
CA SER A 29 -12.26 22.44 -17.04
C SER A 29 -12.17 22.09 -15.57
N LEU A 30 -10.93 22.00 -15.06
CA LEU A 30 -10.66 21.74 -13.65
C LEU A 30 -10.59 23.04 -12.83
N TYR A 31 -10.80 24.22 -13.44
CA TYR A 31 -10.71 25.50 -12.72
C TYR A 31 -11.68 25.62 -11.56
N ASP A 32 -12.85 24.98 -11.68
CA ASP A 32 -13.87 24.96 -10.64
C ASP A 32 -13.78 23.70 -9.77
N ALA A 33 -12.67 22.97 -9.80
CA ALA A 33 -12.48 21.81 -8.92
C ALA A 33 -12.41 22.28 -7.45
N PRO A 34 -13.18 21.68 -6.54
CA PRO A 34 -13.18 22.08 -5.14
C PRO A 34 -11.90 21.62 -4.43
N SER A 35 -11.59 22.26 -3.30
CA SER A 35 -10.70 21.66 -2.31
C SER A 35 -11.36 20.40 -1.72
N LEU A 36 -10.54 19.44 -1.32
CA LEU A 36 -10.99 18.15 -0.80
C LEU A 36 -10.52 17.99 0.64
N LYS A 37 -11.37 17.39 1.48
CA LYS A 37 -10.97 16.80 2.75
C LYS A 37 -11.05 15.29 2.64
N LEU A 38 -9.95 14.61 2.91
CA LEU A 38 -9.85 13.16 2.94
C LEU A 38 -9.68 12.74 4.39
N HIS A 39 -10.72 12.13 4.95
CA HIS A 39 -10.64 11.47 6.25
C HIS A 39 -10.14 10.04 6.06
N VAL A 40 -8.95 9.73 6.56
CA VAL A 40 -8.29 8.43 6.43
C VAL A 40 -8.44 7.66 7.73
N ALA A 41 -8.89 6.40 7.65
CA ALA A 41 -8.98 5.46 8.77
C ALA A 41 -8.17 4.19 8.44
N LEU A 42 -7.03 4.03 9.11
CA LEU A 42 -6.13 2.91 8.99
C LEU A 42 -6.64 1.72 9.81
N LYS A 43 -6.70 0.53 9.18
CA LYS A 43 -7.21 -0.69 9.83
C LYS A 43 -6.12 -1.49 10.54
N ARG A 44 -4.85 -1.26 10.21
CA ARG A 44 -3.69 -1.95 10.81
C ARG A 44 -2.95 -1.04 11.76
N LYS A 45 -2.70 -1.53 12.98
CA LYS A 45 -1.83 -0.85 13.95
C LYS A 45 -0.42 -0.58 13.40
N THR A 46 0.12 -1.49 12.59
CA THR A 46 1.44 -1.32 11.96
C THR A 46 1.49 -0.24 10.88
N MET A 47 0.34 0.28 10.46
CA MET A 47 0.25 1.37 9.49
C MET A 47 0.04 2.72 10.17
N GLU A 48 -0.21 2.75 11.49
CA GLU A 48 -0.39 3.99 12.25
C GLU A 48 0.75 4.95 11.95
N LEU A 49 0.39 6.16 11.54
CA LEU A 49 1.34 7.22 11.26
C LEU A 49 1.40 8.09 12.50
N HIS A 50 2.59 8.22 13.10
CA HIS A 50 2.78 8.96 14.37
C HIS A 50 1.86 8.43 15.50
N GLY A 51 1.62 7.11 15.52
CA GLY A 51 0.72 6.46 16.48
C GLY A 51 -0.76 6.77 16.29
N GLN A 52 -1.14 7.39 15.16
CA GLN A 52 -2.53 7.72 14.84
C GLN A 52 -3.05 6.80 13.74
N SER A 53 -4.23 6.23 13.98
CA SER A 53 -4.97 5.41 13.02
C SER A 53 -6.00 6.20 12.22
N GLU A 54 -6.39 7.38 12.68
CA GLU A 54 -7.35 8.25 11.99
C GLU A 54 -6.78 9.66 11.86
N PHE A 55 -6.89 10.25 10.67
CA PHE A 55 -6.40 11.60 10.42
C PHE A 55 -7.06 12.21 9.17
N ASP A 56 -6.99 13.53 9.06
CA ASP A 56 -7.51 14.27 7.91
C ASP A 56 -6.35 14.79 7.04
N ILE A 57 -6.53 14.68 5.72
CA ILE A 57 -5.70 15.33 4.71
C ILE A 57 -6.57 16.36 4.00
N TYR A 58 -6.08 17.59 3.88
CA TYR A 58 -6.72 18.61 3.06
C TYR A 58 -5.94 18.78 1.77
N ALA A 59 -6.63 18.90 0.65
CA ALA A 59 -6.02 18.98 -0.66
C ALA A 59 -6.67 20.07 -1.52
N THR A 60 -5.87 20.92 -2.16
CA THR A 60 -6.33 22.01 -3.02
C THR A 60 -5.81 21.83 -4.44
N PRO A 61 -6.69 21.81 -5.46
CA PRO A 61 -6.29 21.54 -6.83
C PRO A 61 -5.46 22.70 -7.40
N ILE A 62 -4.32 22.37 -8.02
CA ILE A 62 -3.51 23.29 -8.78
C ILE A 62 -3.61 22.92 -10.26
N VAL A 63 -4.29 23.79 -11.01
CA VAL A 63 -4.68 23.53 -12.39
C VAL A 63 -3.73 24.23 -13.36
N SER A 64 -3.33 23.52 -14.41
CA SER A 64 -2.50 24.12 -15.47
C SER A 64 -3.20 25.29 -16.15
N THR A 65 -2.42 26.18 -16.79
CA THR A 65 -2.94 27.32 -17.56
C THR A 65 -3.86 26.95 -18.72
N SER A 66 -3.84 25.69 -19.15
CA SER A 66 -4.76 25.13 -20.16
C SER A 66 -6.06 24.58 -19.56
N GLY A 67 -6.20 24.50 -18.24
CA GLY A 67 -7.39 23.98 -17.55
C GLY A 67 -7.53 22.46 -17.57
N GLY A 68 -6.61 21.73 -18.22
CA GLY A 68 -6.75 20.31 -18.54
C GLY A 68 -5.80 19.37 -17.78
N ARG A 69 -4.92 19.89 -16.92
CA ARG A 69 -4.03 19.09 -16.07
C ARG A 69 -4.09 19.60 -14.63
N VAL A 70 -3.95 18.70 -13.68
CA VAL A 70 -4.04 19.03 -12.25
C VAL A 70 -3.03 18.20 -11.44
N PHE A 71 -2.60 18.77 -10.33
CA PHE A 71 -2.07 18.07 -9.15
C PHE A 71 -2.65 18.76 -7.92
N TYR A 72 -2.37 18.27 -6.72
CA TYR A 72 -2.92 18.85 -5.50
C TYR A 72 -1.79 19.37 -4.61
N ASN A 73 -1.95 20.59 -4.12
CA ASN A 73 -1.27 20.96 -2.88
C ASN A 73 -2.01 20.23 -1.75
N SER A 74 -1.30 19.70 -0.77
CA SER A 74 -1.93 18.95 0.31
C SER A 74 -1.26 19.23 1.65
N PHE A 75 -2.01 19.05 2.74
CA PHE A 75 -1.43 19.06 4.08
C PHE A 75 -2.12 18.07 5.02
N ALA A 76 -1.35 17.54 5.96
CA ALA A 76 -1.82 16.73 7.08
C ALA A 76 -0.96 17.00 8.31
N THR A 77 -1.58 16.95 9.49
CA THR A 77 -0.92 17.23 10.77
C THR A 77 -1.04 16.03 11.70
N PHE A 78 0.06 15.69 12.34
CA PHE A 78 0.17 14.62 13.32
C PHE A 78 0.83 15.13 14.60
N CYS A 79 0.50 14.50 15.72
CA CYS A 79 1.06 14.77 17.03
C CYS A 79 1.59 13.47 17.61
N GLU A 80 2.88 13.44 17.97
CA GLU A 80 3.52 12.31 18.64
C GLU A 80 4.48 12.86 19.71
N ASN A 81 4.38 12.35 20.95
CA ASN A 81 5.29 12.69 22.05
C ASN A 81 5.52 14.21 22.22
N GLU A 82 4.44 15.01 22.26
CA GLU A 82 4.46 16.48 22.38
C GLU A 82 5.10 17.24 21.20
N SER A 83 5.51 16.53 20.14
CA SER A 83 5.96 17.13 18.89
C SER A 83 4.85 17.09 17.84
N ASN A 84 4.75 18.12 17.01
CA ASN A 84 3.86 18.11 15.86
C ASN A 84 4.65 17.90 14.57
N PHE A 85 4.07 17.12 13.66
CA PHE A 85 4.59 16.80 12.35
C PHE A 85 3.57 17.24 11.31
N ASN A 86 3.91 18.26 10.52
CA ASN A 86 3.08 18.71 9.42
C ASN A 86 3.69 18.23 8.10
N TYR A 87 2.95 17.41 7.38
CA TYR A 87 3.30 16.96 6.04
C TYR A 87 2.61 17.86 5.04
N THR A 88 3.37 18.43 4.11
CA THR A 88 2.84 19.40 3.15
C THR A 88 3.39 19.13 1.76
N ILE A 89 2.53 19.14 0.75
CA ILE A 89 2.91 19.17 -0.67
C ILE A 89 2.51 20.53 -1.23
N VAL A 90 3.48 21.28 -1.76
CA VAL A 90 3.22 22.57 -2.44
C VAL A 90 4.01 22.64 -3.72
N ASP A 91 3.32 22.98 -4.81
CA ASP A 91 3.89 23.07 -6.17
C ASP A 91 4.58 21.77 -6.62
N GLY A 92 4.05 20.64 -6.15
CA GLY A 92 4.56 19.31 -6.42
C GLY A 92 5.78 18.91 -5.58
N SER A 93 6.30 19.77 -4.70
CA SER A 93 7.39 19.44 -3.77
C SER A 93 6.83 19.05 -2.40
N ALA A 94 7.38 18.02 -1.77
CA ALA A 94 6.94 17.52 -0.46
C ALA A 94 7.88 17.93 0.68
N TYR A 95 7.29 18.25 1.82
CA TYR A 95 7.94 18.80 3.01
C TYR A 95 7.41 18.13 4.28
N VAL A 96 8.27 17.99 5.28
CA VAL A 96 7.87 17.73 6.66
C VAL A 96 8.35 18.89 7.53
N VAL A 97 7.44 19.45 8.33
CA VAL A 97 7.74 20.43 9.38
C VAL A 97 7.58 19.72 10.71
N THR A 98 8.67 19.63 11.47
CA THR A 98 8.65 19.12 12.84
C THR A 98 8.75 20.31 13.79
N SER A 99 7.77 20.47 14.66
CA SER A 99 7.80 21.46 15.74
C SER A 99 7.89 20.75 17.08
N ASP A 100 8.92 21.04 17.86
CA ASP A 100 9.07 20.50 19.21
C ASP A 100 8.21 21.24 20.25
N ALA A 101 8.25 20.78 21.50
CA ALA A 101 7.51 21.38 22.62
C ALA A 101 7.91 22.84 22.93
N PHE A 102 9.05 23.31 22.42
CA PHE A 102 9.53 24.69 22.56
C PHE A 102 9.23 25.54 21.32
N ALA A 103 8.44 25.01 20.37
CA ALA A 103 8.12 25.62 19.09
C ALA A 103 9.35 25.90 18.21
N ALA A 104 10.45 25.15 18.40
CA ALA A 104 11.53 25.13 17.43
C ALA A 104 11.07 24.32 16.22
N GLU A 105 11.05 24.96 15.05
CA GLU A 105 10.65 24.33 13.80
C GLU A 105 11.89 23.81 13.05
N LYS A 106 11.77 22.61 12.50
CA LYS A 106 12.70 22.04 11.54
C LYS A 106 11.92 21.65 10.30
N VAL A 107 12.36 22.09 9.13
CA VAL A 107 11.70 21.83 7.84
C VAL A 107 12.64 21.06 6.93
N GLU A 108 12.21 19.90 6.47
CA GLU A 108 12.99 18.98 5.63
C GLU A 108 12.22 18.60 4.37
N CYS A 109 12.96 18.31 3.29
CA CYS A 109 12.38 17.76 2.06
C CYS A 109 12.04 16.28 2.25
N LEU A 110 10.85 15.87 1.79
CA LEU A 110 10.44 14.47 1.76
C LEU A 110 10.68 13.86 0.37
N PRO A 111 11.55 12.85 0.23
CA PRO A 111 11.71 12.14 -1.04
C PRO A 111 10.52 11.23 -1.34
N LEU A 112 10.29 10.98 -2.64
CA LEU A 112 9.27 10.03 -3.16
C LEU A 112 9.37 8.62 -2.56
N SER A 113 10.57 8.20 -2.15
CA SER A 113 10.78 6.88 -1.57
C SER A 113 10.06 6.64 -0.25
N LEU A 114 9.57 7.70 0.40
CA LEU A 114 8.85 7.59 1.67
C LEU A 114 7.34 7.41 1.48
N LEU A 115 6.73 8.10 0.51
CA LEU A 115 5.29 8.10 0.28
C LEU A 115 4.99 8.24 -1.24
N PRO A 116 4.20 7.33 -1.85
CA PRO A 116 3.96 7.30 -3.30
C PRO A 116 2.85 8.28 -3.72
N PHE A 117 3.04 9.57 -3.44
CA PHE A 117 2.02 10.59 -3.69
C PHE A 117 1.65 10.72 -5.18
N ASP A 118 2.64 10.55 -6.06
CA ASP A 118 2.50 10.62 -7.51
C ASP A 118 1.64 9.51 -8.11
N GLU A 119 1.35 8.44 -7.36
CA GLU A 119 0.52 7.32 -7.81
C GLU A 119 -0.98 7.51 -7.56
N ILE A 120 -1.40 8.49 -6.74
CA ILE A 120 -2.81 8.67 -6.35
C ILE A 120 -3.70 9.03 -7.56
N LEU A 121 -3.37 10.12 -8.27
CA LEU A 121 -4.17 10.53 -9.43
C LEU A 121 -4.10 9.51 -10.59
N PRO A 122 -2.95 8.88 -10.88
CA PRO A 122 -2.91 7.72 -11.79
C PRO A 122 -3.82 6.57 -11.38
N ALA A 123 -3.91 6.24 -10.09
CA ALA A 123 -4.85 5.22 -9.60
C ALA A 123 -6.30 5.63 -9.90
N LEU A 124 -6.69 6.88 -9.65
CA LEU A 124 -8.04 7.35 -10.01
C LEU A 124 -8.30 7.27 -11.52
N ASN A 125 -7.30 7.57 -12.35
CA ASN A 125 -7.39 7.44 -13.80
C ASN A 125 -7.61 6.00 -14.28
N ASN A 126 -7.13 5.02 -13.52
CA ASN A 126 -7.31 3.60 -13.80
C ASN A 126 -8.60 3.03 -13.19
N ALA A 127 -9.43 3.86 -12.56
CA ALA A 127 -10.67 3.41 -11.96
C ALA A 127 -11.65 2.88 -13.02
N THR A 128 -12.16 1.67 -12.81
CA THR A 128 -13.10 0.99 -13.72
C THR A 128 -14.33 0.52 -12.96
N PRO A 129 -15.53 0.52 -13.57
CA PRO A 129 -16.73 -0.02 -12.93
C PRO A 129 -16.59 -1.48 -12.51
N ILE A 130 -17.33 -1.86 -11.46
CA ILE A 130 -17.53 -3.24 -11.01
C ILE A 130 -18.94 -3.44 -10.44
N PRO A 131 -19.49 -4.66 -10.48
CA PRO A 131 -20.85 -4.94 -10.01
C PRO A 131 -20.95 -5.05 -8.50
N SER A 132 -19.87 -5.50 -7.86
CA SER A 132 -19.81 -5.73 -6.43
C SER A 132 -18.37 -5.89 -5.98
N ALA A 133 -18.12 -5.56 -4.72
CA ALA A 133 -16.88 -5.85 -4.02
C ALA A 133 -17.16 -6.41 -2.62
N SER A 134 -16.19 -7.11 -2.05
CA SER A 134 -16.21 -7.60 -0.67
C SER A 134 -14.84 -7.44 -0.02
N ILE A 135 -14.84 -7.35 1.32
CA ILE A 135 -13.65 -7.42 2.17
C ILE A 135 -13.89 -8.59 3.14
N GLY A 136 -13.23 -9.73 2.87
CA GLY A 136 -13.62 -11.02 3.44
C GLY A 136 -15.09 -11.33 3.17
N ASP A 137 -15.79 -11.78 4.20
CA ASP A 137 -17.23 -12.12 4.08
C ASP A 137 -18.17 -10.89 4.01
N LYS A 138 -17.63 -9.66 4.13
CA LYS A 138 -18.43 -8.43 4.17
C LYS A 138 -18.51 -7.80 2.79
N THR A 139 -19.73 -7.60 2.29
CA THR A 139 -19.96 -6.86 1.03
C THR A 139 -19.67 -5.37 1.23
N VAL A 140 -19.01 -4.74 0.26
CA VAL A 140 -18.85 -3.29 0.19
C VAL A 140 -20.16 -2.68 -0.30
N GLU A 141 -20.83 -1.93 0.56
CA GLU A 141 -22.11 -1.29 0.22
C GLU A 141 -21.87 -0.03 -0.61
N CYS A 142 -22.61 0.10 -1.72
CA CYS A 142 -22.62 1.33 -2.51
C CYS A 142 -24.04 1.69 -2.94
N PRO A 143 -24.78 2.47 -2.12
CA PRO A 143 -26.18 2.79 -2.37
C PRO A 143 -26.41 3.54 -3.70
N SER A 144 -25.43 4.30 -4.17
CA SER A 144 -25.49 5.01 -5.45
C SER A 144 -25.42 4.09 -6.67
N GLY A 145 -24.95 2.84 -6.49
CA GLY A 145 -24.68 1.90 -7.58
C GLY A 145 -23.45 2.24 -8.42
N ASN A 146 -22.76 3.35 -8.13
CA ASN A 146 -21.55 3.78 -8.83
C ASN A 146 -20.30 3.20 -8.15
N LEU A 147 -20.18 1.88 -8.18
CA LEU A 147 -19.04 1.17 -7.63
C LEU A 147 -17.94 1.03 -8.68
N LEU A 148 -16.74 1.47 -8.34
CA LEU A 148 -15.54 1.38 -9.15
C LEU A 148 -14.46 0.60 -8.41
N LYS A 149 -13.51 0.03 -9.15
CA LYS A 149 -12.27 -0.53 -8.62
C LYS A 149 -11.07 0.26 -9.12
N THR A 150 -10.04 0.33 -8.28
CA THR A 150 -8.69 0.75 -8.69
C THR A 150 -7.61 0.01 -7.90
N THR A 151 -6.35 0.25 -8.25
CA THR A 151 -5.17 -0.24 -7.53
C THR A 151 -4.24 0.94 -7.25
N PHE A 152 -3.77 1.04 -6.01
CA PHE A 152 -2.79 2.04 -5.56
C PHE A 152 -1.74 1.34 -4.68
N ALA A 153 -0.45 1.59 -4.92
CA ALA A 153 0.67 0.97 -4.20
C ALA A 153 0.59 -0.58 -4.10
N GLY A 154 0.01 -1.23 -5.12
CA GLY A 154 -0.17 -2.69 -5.17
C GLY A 154 -1.43 -3.23 -4.44
N THR A 155 -2.18 -2.39 -3.74
CA THR A 155 -3.41 -2.76 -3.03
C THR A 155 -4.65 -2.37 -3.84
N GLN A 156 -5.68 -3.23 -3.80
CA GLN A 156 -6.97 -2.97 -4.46
C GLN A 156 -7.87 -2.09 -3.59
N TYR A 157 -8.62 -1.20 -4.24
CA TYR A 157 -9.56 -0.30 -3.61
C TYR A 157 -10.90 -0.35 -4.33
N ALA A 158 -11.99 -0.45 -3.57
CA ALA A 158 -13.35 -0.21 -4.03
C ALA A 158 -13.72 1.24 -3.76
N ILE A 159 -14.25 1.95 -4.77
CA ILE A 159 -14.65 3.36 -4.68
C ILE A 159 -16.15 3.41 -4.91
N CYS A 160 -16.91 3.87 -3.90
CA CYS A 160 -18.31 4.22 -4.04
C CYS A 160 -18.47 5.72 -4.21
N ALA A 161 -18.90 6.13 -5.40
CA ALA A 161 -19.06 7.54 -5.76
C ALA A 161 -20.53 7.96 -5.56
N SER A 162 -20.81 8.97 -4.73
CA SER A 162 -22.19 9.34 -4.36
C SER A 162 -22.52 10.81 -4.61
N GLY A 163 -22.15 11.34 -5.78
CA GLY A 163 -22.44 12.73 -6.17
C GLY A 163 -21.91 13.74 -5.14
N GLU A 164 -22.73 14.73 -4.79
CA GLU A 164 -22.41 15.77 -3.80
C GLU A 164 -22.15 15.22 -2.38
N THR A 165 -22.58 13.99 -2.06
CA THR A 165 -22.35 13.40 -0.73
C THR A 165 -20.93 12.84 -0.55
N GLY A 166 -20.07 12.99 -1.56
CA GLY A 166 -18.66 12.62 -1.50
C GLY A 166 -18.34 11.26 -2.11
N VAL A 167 -17.13 10.79 -1.79
CA VAL A 167 -16.60 9.50 -2.25
C VAL A 167 -16.16 8.68 -1.06
N LEU A 168 -16.64 7.44 -0.98
CA LEU A 168 -16.13 6.46 -0.02
C LEU A 168 -15.17 5.52 -0.74
N VAL A 169 -13.99 5.32 -0.15
CA VAL A 169 -12.97 4.40 -0.65
C VAL A 169 -12.72 3.34 0.42
N ASN A 170 -12.81 2.08 0.04
CA ASN A 170 -12.61 0.95 0.95
C ASN A 170 -11.51 0.02 0.42
N SER A 171 -10.61 -0.42 1.29
CA SER A 171 -9.66 -1.50 1.01
C SER A 171 -9.48 -2.43 2.20
N SER A 172 -8.67 -3.48 2.01
CA SER A 172 -8.21 -4.34 3.10
C SER A 172 -7.48 -3.58 4.21
N ASP A 173 -6.87 -2.43 3.92
CA ASP A 173 -5.87 -1.83 4.81
C ASP A 173 -6.30 -0.50 5.41
N LEU A 174 -7.15 0.24 4.70
CA LEU A 174 -7.65 1.54 5.13
C LEU A 174 -9.00 1.84 4.48
N ASP A 175 -9.71 2.79 5.07
CA ASP A 175 -10.85 3.45 4.45
C ASP A 175 -10.54 4.94 4.27
N VAL A 176 -11.07 5.56 3.22
CA VAL A 176 -11.00 7.01 3.00
C VAL A 176 -12.39 7.54 2.72
N THR A 177 -12.80 8.57 3.45
CA THR A 177 -13.98 9.36 3.11
C THR A 177 -13.53 10.69 2.52
N VAL A 178 -13.97 11.00 1.30
CA VAL A 178 -13.64 12.23 0.59
C VAL A 178 -14.86 13.16 0.63
N GLU A 179 -14.64 14.36 1.15
CA GLU A 179 -15.59 15.46 1.20
C GLU A 179 -15.13 16.57 0.26
N TYR A 180 -16.05 17.13 -0.52
CA TYR A 180 -15.83 18.31 -1.35
C TYR A 180 -16.09 19.55 -0.50
N LEU A 181 -15.09 20.43 -0.39
CA LEU A 181 -15.19 21.63 0.45
C LEU A 181 -15.74 22.81 -0.34
N ASP A 182 -16.65 23.56 0.28
CA ASP A 182 -17.23 24.78 -0.28
C ASP A 182 -16.19 25.90 -0.42
N ASP A 183 -15.29 26.01 0.56
CA ASP A 183 -14.25 27.03 0.61
C ASP A 183 -12.88 26.44 0.25
N PRO A 184 -12.06 27.17 -0.53
CA PRO A 184 -10.71 26.75 -0.84
C PRO A 184 -9.84 26.74 0.41
N VAL A 185 -8.92 25.77 0.46
CA VAL A 185 -7.95 25.64 1.55
C VAL A 185 -6.61 26.21 1.12
N ASP A 186 -6.14 27.25 1.81
CA ASP A 186 -4.84 27.86 1.57
C ASP A 186 -3.71 27.02 2.19
N ILE A 187 -2.89 26.42 1.32
CA ILE A 187 -1.76 25.57 1.72
C ILE A 187 -0.47 26.30 1.37
N LEU A 188 0.25 26.74 2.40
CA LEU A 188 1.43 27.57 2.26
C LEU A 188 2.71 26.73 2.20
N LYS A 189 3.63 27.18 1.34
CA LYS A 189 4.97 26.59 1.23
C LYS A 189 5.79 26.89 2.49
N PRO A 190 6.31 25.87 3.21
CA PRO A 190 7.14 26.11 4.37
C PRO A 190 8.53 26.63 3.98
N HIS A 191 9.15 27.39 4.89
CA HIS A 191 10.52 27.87 4.73
C HIS A 191 11.51 26.83 5.25
N LEU A 192 12.43 26.38 4.38
CA LEU A 192 13.45 25.40 4.76
C LEU A 192 14.38 25.97 5.84
N THR A 193 14.56 25.22 6.92
CA THR A 193 15.43 25.63 8.05
C THR A 193 16.88 25.22 7.82
N ASP A 194 17.10 24.07 7.16
CA ASP A 194 18.42 23.54 6.82
C ASP A 194 18.40 22.86 5.42
N GLY A 195 19.49 22.93 4.65
CA GLY A 195 19.66 22.18 3.40
C GLY A 195 19.52 22.99 2.10
N PRO A 196 19.04 22.38 0.98
CA PRO A 196 18.98 23.04 -0.33
C PRO A 196 18.00 24.22 -0.33
N THR A 197 18.17 25.17 -1.25
CA THR A 197 17.27 26.34 -1.37
C THR A 197 15.84 25.97 -1.82
N SER A 198 15.64 24.75 -2.33
CA SER A 198 14.36 24.21 -2.76
C SER A 198 14.37 22.69 -2.75
N CYS A 199 13.22 22.06 -2.51
CA CYS A 199 13.04 20.62 -2.69
C CYS A 199 12.76 20.27 -4.15
N GLU A 200 13.18 19.09 -4.58
CA GLU A 200 12.82 18.57 -5.91
C GLU A 200 11.32 18.25 -5.98
N PRO A 201 10.64 18.52 -7.10
CA PRO A 201 9.24 18.11 -7.26
C PRO A 201 9.10 16.58 -7.29
N VAL A 202 8.22 16.08 -6.43
CA VAL A 202 7.80 14.69 -6.31
C VAL A 202 6.57 14.40 -7.18
N GLU A 203 5.71 15.38 -7.40
CA GLU A 203 4.52 15.25 -8.24
C GLU A 203 4.60 16.10 -9.52
N LYS A 204 3.85 15.69 -10.54
CA LYS A 204 3.68 16.45 -11.79
C LYS A 204 2.20 16.55 -12.16
N PRO A 205 1.75 17.67 -12.75
CA PRO A 205 0.38 17.80 -13.21
C PRO A 205 0.03 16.73 -14.25
N ILE A 206 -1.09 16.02 -14.10
CA ILE A 206 -1.56 15.02 -15.06
C ILE A 206 -2.94 15.36 -15.62
N SER A 207 -3.26 14.81 -16.79
CA SER A 207 -4.63 14.87 -17.32
C SER A 207 -5.50 13.82 -16.64
N LEU A 208 -6.77 14.14 -16.41
CA LEU A 208 -7.73 13.21 -15.83
C LEU A 208 -8.60 12.55 -16.90
N THR A 209 -8.91 11.28 -16.69
CA THR A 209 -9.98 10.58 -17.40
C THR A 209 -11.34 11.15 -16.98
N PRO A 210 -12.41 10.94 -17.76
CA PRO A 210 -13.75 11.38 -17.35
C PRO A 210 -14.18 10.84 -15.99
N THR A 211 -13.82 9.59 -15.66
CA THR A 211 -14.11 8.97 -14.36
C THR A 211 -13.36 9.67 -13.23
N ALA A 212 -12.04 9.86 -13.37
CA ALA A 212 -11.24 10.55 -12.35
C ALA A 212 -11.67 12.01 -12.19
N PHE A 213 -11.96 12.70 -13.30
CA PHE A 213 -12.51 14.06 -13.27
C PHE A 213 -13.79 14.13 -12.45
N ALA A 214 -14.74 13.21 -12.68
CA ALA A 214 -15.99 13.16 -11.93
C ALA A 214 -15.75 12.91 -10.43
N LEU A 215 -14.82 12.01 -10.08
CA LEU A 215 -14.49 11.71 -8.67
C LEU A 215 -13.87 12.90 -7.93
N VAL A 216 -13.20 13.83 -8.61
CA VAL A 216 -12.55 14.98 -7.95
C VAL A 216 -13.31 16.29 -8.07
N THR A 217 -14.44 16.31 -8.78
CA THR A 217 -15.21 17.54 -9.06
C THR A 217 -16.69 17.44 -8.74
N ASP A 218 -17.12 16.50 -7.88
CA ASP A 218 -18.52 16.21 -7.49
C ASP A 218 -19.51 15.83 -8.63
N LYS A 219 -19.10 15.97 -9.90
CA LYS A 219 -19.86 15.72 -11.13
C LYS A 219 -19.98 14.24 -11.47
N ILE A 220 -20.25 13.40 -10.46
CA ILE A 220 -20.45 11.97 -10.62
C ILE A 220 -21.79 11.75 -11.33
N PRO A 221 -21.80 11.16 -12.54
CA PRO A 221 -23.04 10.89 -13.24
C PRO A 221 -23.92 9.94 -12.43
N SER A 222 -25.21 10.24 -12.30
CA SER A 222 -26.17 9.27 -11.79
C SER A 222 -26.28 8.12 -12.81
N SER A 223 -25.71 6.96 -12.51
CA SER A 223 -25.82 5.80 -13.39
C SER A 223 -27.13 5.06 -13.13
N THR A 224 -27.99 4.98 -14.14
CA THR A 224 -29.07 3.97 -14.21
C THR A 224 -28.67 2.81 -15.14
N SER A 225 -27.37 2.62 -15.38
CA SER A 225 -26.88 1.66 -16.38
C SER A 225 -27.14 0.23 -15.93
N ARG A 226 -27.82 -0.56 -16.78
CA ARG A 226 -27.78 -2.02 -16.70
C ARG A 226 -26.37 -2.47 -17.05
N MET A 227 -25.72 -3.19 -16.16
CA MET A 227 -24.40 -3.78 -16.39
C MET A 227 -24.50 -4.80 -17.52
N LEU A 228 -23.98 -4.44 -18.70
CA LEU A 228 -24.08 -5.24 -19.94
C LEU A 228 -22.86 -6.16 -20.16
N LYS A 229 -22.00 -6.33 -19.15
CA LYS A 229 -20.84 -7.22 -19.22
C LYS A 229 -20.70 -7.98 -17.90
N GLU A 230 -20.28 -9.23 -17.99
CA GLU A 230 -19.87 -10.06 -16.86
C GLU A 230 -18.58 -9.47 -16.29
N GLU A 231 -18.71 -8.41 -15.52
CA GLU A 231 -17.62 -7.91 -14.68
C GLU A 231 -17.55 -8.77 -13.43
N VAL A 232 -16.34 -9.18 -13.07
CA VAL A 232 -16.10 -10.11 -11.98
C VAL A 232 -16.17 -9.36 -10.66
N HIS A 233 -16.81 -9.99 -9.67
CA HIS A 233 -16.78 -9.56 -8.27
C HIS A 233 -15.33 -9.29 -7.82
N MET A 234 -15.09 -8.16 -7.15
CA MET A 234 -13.80 -7.85 -6.55
C MET A 234 -13.78 -8.34 -5.10
N GLU A 235 -13.02 -9.38 -4.83
CA GLU A 235 -12.79 -9.89 -3.48
C GLU A 235 -11.46 -9.35 -2.95
N MET A 236 -11.51 -8.71 -1.78
CA MET A 236 -10.35 -8.22 -1.05
C MET A 236 -10.24 -8.99 0.27
N GLU A 237 -9.01 -9.29 0.69
CA GLU A 237 -8.76 -10.00 1.95
C GLU A 237 -9.07 -9.11 3.16
N THR A 238 -9.39 -9.71 4.30
CA THR A 238 -9.53 -8.96 5.55
C THR A 238 -8.18 -8.43 6.03
N THR A 239 -8.21 -7.32 6.75
CA THR A 239 -7.03 -6.71 7.37
C THR A 239 -6.31 -7.66 8.33
N THR A 240 -7.09 -8.50 9.01
CA THR A 240 -6.63 -9.41 10.05
C THR A 240 -6.60 -10.84 9.53
N CYS A 241 -5.43 -11.48 9.63
CA CYS A 241 -5.35 -12.94 9.68
C CYS A 241 -5.67 -13.35 11.12
N GLU A 242 -6.95 -13.35 11.50
CA GLU A 242 -7.35 -13.60 12.91
C GLU A 242 -7.04 -15.01 13.37
N THR A 243 -6.94 -15.96 12.45
CA THR A 243 -6.72 -17.36 12.76
C THR A 243 -5.61 -17.94 11.91
N CYS A 244 -4.76 -18.75 12.54
CA CYS A 244 -3.84 -19.59 11.77
C CYS A 244 -4.64 -20.66 11.04
N LEU A 245 -4.44 -20.78 9.72
CA LEU A 245 -5.04 -21.84 8.91
C LEU A 245 -4.46 -23.24 9.20
N SER A 246 -3.44 -23.32 10.06
CA SER A 246 -2.80 -24.56 10.50
C SER A 246 -2.68 -24.57 12.02
N THR A 247 -2.25 -25.70 12.58
CA THR A 247 -1.90 -25.75 14.01
C THR A 247 -0.74 -24.78 14.28
N PRO A 248 -0.89 -23.84 15.24
CA PRO A 248 0.21 -22.96 15.63
C PRO A 248 1.44 -23.74 16.08
N ARG A 249 2.62 -23.23 15.72
CA ARG A 249 3.92 -23.90 15.93
C ARG A 249 4.94 -22.93 16.52
N PRO A 250 5.96 -23.41 17.22
CA PRO A 250 7.12 -22.60 17.57
C PRO A 250 7.71 -21.91 16.34
N CYS A 251 7.95 -20.61 16.45
CA CYS A 251 8.55 -19.80 15.40
C CYS A 251 9.94 -19.33 15.80
N ILE A 252 10.91 -19.54 14.92
CA ILE A 252 12.27 -19.00 15.08
C ILE A 252 12.58 -17.99 13.98
N PHE A 253 13.05 -16.83 14.41
CA PHE A 253 13.48 -15.74 13.54
C PHE A 253 15.00 -15.72 13.44
N LEU A 254 15.48 -15.81 12.21
CA LEU A 254 16.89 -15.88 11.84
C LEU A 254 17.25 -14.66 11.00
N HIS A 255 17.97 -13.71 11.61
CA HIS A 255 18.26 -12.42 10.98
C HIS A 255 19.29 -12.51 9.85
N GLY A 256 19.38 -11.42 9.09
CA GLY A 256 20.30 -11.27 7.96
C GLY A 256 21.68 -10.75 8.33
N LEU A 257 22.38 -10.22 7.33
CA LEU A 257 23.72 -9.64 7.42
C LEU A 257 23.76 -8.48 8.42
N GLY A 258 24.91 -8.27 9.05
CA GLY A 258 25.26 -6.99 9.69
C GLY A 258 24.92 -6.87 11.17
N ASN A 259 24.72 -7.99 11.86
CA ASN A 259 24.62 -8.02 13.32
C ASN A 259 25.99 -8.41 13.93
N PRO A 260 26.62 -7.56 14.78
CA PRO A 260 27.88 -7.91 15.46
C PRO A 260 27.66 -8.75 16.74
N ASN A 261 26.43 -8.79 17.26
CA ASN A 261 26.10 -9.44 18.53
C ASN A 261 25.97 -10.96 18.36
N GLU A 262 26.21 -11.72 19.43
CA GLU A 262 25.98 -13.16 19.46
C GLU A 262 25.54 -13.60 20.85
N GLU A 263 24.43 -14.31 20.92
CA GLU A 263 23.91 -14.89 22.17
C GLU A 263 23.95 -16.42 22.10
N ALA A 264 24.24 -17.05 23.24
CA ALA A 264 24.29 -18.51 23.33
C ALA A 264 22.89 -19.14 23.35
N GLU A 265 21.88 -18.38 23.75
CA GLU A 265 20.49 -18.83 23.92
C GLU A 265 19.55 -18.03 23.01
N LEU A 266 18.39 -18.63 22.73
CA LEU A 266 17.31 -17.97 21.99
C LEU A 266 16.71 -16.83 22.80
N GLN A 267 16.49 -15.69 22.15
CA GLN A 267 15.95 -14.48 22.77
C GLN A 267 14.46 -14.36 22.53
N ASP A 268 13.74 -13.74 23.47
CA ASP A 268 12.31 -13.39 23.32
C ASP A 268 12.10 -12.13 22.49
N THR A 269 13.14 -11.29 22.31
CA THR A 269 13.04 -10.01 21.59
C THR A 269 14.09 -9.90 20.50
N SER A 270 13.83 -9.04 19.51
CA SER A 270 14.74 -8.75 18.40
C SER A 270 15.70 -7.59 18.68
N GLU A 271 15.74 -7.05 19.90
CA GLU A 271 16.45 -5.79 20.24
C GLU A 271 17.93 -5.84 19.85
N LEU A 272 18.56 -6.99 20.02
CA LEU A 272 19.97 -7.22 19.69
C LEU A 272 20.25 -7.38 18.20
N THR A 273 19.25 -7.23 17.31
CA THR A 273 19.43 -7.27 15.85
C THR A 273 19.59 -5.89 15.21
N SER A 274 19.85 -4.85 16.03
CA SER A 274 19.96 -3.45 15.59
C SER A 274 18.70 -2.96 14.86
N GLY A 275 17.50 -3.38 15.32
CA GLY A 275 16.21 -2.96 14.76
C GLY A 275 15.85 -3.58 13.41
N ARG A 276 16.63 -4.51 12.86
CA ARG A 276 16.44 -5.03 11.49
C ARG A 276 15.28 -6.01 11.31
N LEU A 277 14.81 -6.66 12.38
CA LEU A 277 13.68 -7.60 12.33
C LEU A 277 12.37 -7.01 12.84
N GLY A 278 12.43 -6.00 13.73
CA GLY A 278 11.26 -5.47 14.42
C GLY A 278 10.56 -6.49 15.35
N ASP A 279 9.47 -6.05 15.96
CA ASP A 279 8.62 -6.90 16.80
C ASP A 279 7.42 -7.42 16.00
N ILE A 280 7.21 -8.74 16.02
CA ILE A 280 6.13 -9.44 15.31
C ILE A 280 5.12 -10.07 16.29
N HIS A 281 5.30 -9.89 17.59
CA HIS A 281 4.33 -10.32 18.59
C HIS A 281 2.95 -9.68 18.32
N GLY A 282 1.89 -10.48 18.43
CA GLY A 282 0.53 -10.04 18.09
C GLY A 282 0.21 -9.99 16.59
N HIS A 283 1.20 -10.23 15.71
CA HIS A 283 1.04 -10.19 14.26
C HIS A 283 1.34 -11.53 13.56
N ALA A 284 1.68 -12.57 14.32
CA ALA A 284 1.98 -13.91 13.81
C ALA A 284 1.04 -14.97 14.43
N PRO A 285 -0.23 -15.07 13.99
CA PRO A 285 -1.24 -15.96 14.59
C PRO A 285 -0.87 -17.46 14.49
N CYS A 286 0.04 -17.81 13.57
CA CYS A 286 0.55 -19.16 13.40
C CYS A 286 1.72 -19.53 14.33
N CYS A 287 2.23 -18.58 15.10
CA CYS A 287 3.31 -18.80 16.05
C CYS A 287 2.74 -19.07 17.44
N SER A 288 2.97 -20.27 17.99
CA SER A 288 2.62 -20.58 19.38
C SER A 288 3.60 -19.93 20.36
N GLU A 289 4.83 -19.73 19.92
CA GLU A 289 5.89 -18.97 20.58
C GLU A 289 6.79 -18.35 19.52
N ILE A 290 7.45 -17.25 19.86
CA ILE A 290 8.34 -16.52 18.96
C ILE A 290 9.69 -16.40 19.65
N LYS A 291 10.74 -16.83 18.97
CA LYS A 291 12.13 -16.74 19.44
C LYS A 291 13.03 -16.18 18.35
N TYR A 292 14.08 -15.49 18.76
CA TYR A 292 15.09 -14.88 17.90
C TYR A 292 16.45 -15.51 18.16
N ALA A 293 17.12 -15.97 17.11
CA ALA A 293 18.54 -16.35 17.21
C ALA A 293 19.41 -15.13 16.91
N ILE A 294 20.20 -14.69 17.89
CA ILE A 294 21.11 -13.55 17.77
C ILE A 294 22.52 -14.07 17.50
N LEU A 295 23.03 -13.83 16.30
CA LEU A 295 24.28 -14.41 15.83
C LEU A 295 25.18 -13.37 15.15
N ASN A 296 26.50 -13.50 15.31
CA ASN A 296 27.42 -12.61 14.64
C ASN A 296 27.42 -12.93 13.14
N THR A 297 26.92 -11.98 12.35
CA THR A 297 26.79 -12.04 10.89
C THR A 297 27.57 -10.91 10.22
N VAL A 298 28.40 -10.19 10.97
CA VAL A 298 29.42 -9.28 10.44
C VAL A 298 30.66 -10.11 10.06
N ASP A 299 31.10 -10.98 10.97
CA ASP A 299 32.32 -11.77 10.80
C ASP A 299 32.05 -13.13 10.13
N ALA A 300 30.81 -13.59 10.15
CA ALA A 300 30.39 -14.83 9.50
C ALA A 300 29.40 -14.56 8.36
N GLY A 301 29.89 -14.67 7.12
CA GLY A 301 29.06 -14.59 5.92
C GLY A 301 28.25 -15.87 5.66
N TRP A 302 27.31 -15.81 4.70
CA TRP A 302 26.35 -16.90 4.45
C TRP A 302 26.93 -18.25 4.00
N ARG A 303 28.22 -18.34 3.68
CA ARG A 303 28.90 -19.62 3.35
C ARG A 303 29.64 -20.23 4.54
N ASN A 304 29.61 -19.58 5.70
CA ASN A 304 30.33 -20.02 6.89
C ASN A 304 29.64 -21.26 7.51
N ASP A 305 30.36 -22.38 7.57
CA ASP A 305 29.82 -23.65 8.08
C ASP A 305 29.45 -23.59 9.57
N THR A 306 30.17 -22.80 10.37
CA THR A 306 29.84 -22.59 11.79
C THR A 306 28.51 -21.86 11.92
N LEU A 307 28.26 -20.85 11.09
CA LEU A 307 26.99 -20.13 11.08
C LEU A 307 25.83 -21.03 10.62
N HIS A 308 26.04 -21.86 9.59
CA HIS A 308 25.06 -22.88 9.17
C HIS A 308 24.68 -23.78 10.33
N LYS A 309 25.68 -24.29 11.05
CA LYS A 309 25.46 -25.16 12.20
C LYS A 309 24.70 -24.46 13.33
N LYS A 310 25.05 -23.22 13.67
CA LYS A 310 24.32 -22.46 14.71
C LYS A 310 22.85 -22.23 14.35
N PHE A 311 22.56 -21.87 13.09
CA PHE A 311 21.18 -21.73 12.61
C PHE A 311 20.39 -23.04 12.73
N CYS A 312 21.01 -24.15 12.34
CA CYS A 312 20.42 -25.48 12.47
C CYS A 312 20.20 -25.88 13.94
N ASP A 313 21.21 -25.72 14.79
CA ASP A 313 21.16 -26.12 16.20
C ASP A 313 20.07 -25.34 16.96
N PHE A 314 19.94 -24.04 16.72
CA PHE A 314 18.84 -23.24 17.27
C PHE A 314 17.47 -23.62 16.70
N SER A 315 17.38 -23.94 15.41
CA SER A 315 16.12 -24.39 14.82
C SER A 315 15.68 -25.75 15.41
N LEU A 316 16.65 -26.66 15.65
CA LEU A 316 16.39 -27.95 16.29
C LEU A 316 15.87 -27.78 17.72
N SER A 317 16.34 -26.77 18.46
CA SER A 317 15.93 -26.54 19.85
C SER A 317 14.51 -25.99 20.02
N MET A 318 13.85 -25.54 18.95
CA MET A 318 12.50 -24.94 19.01
C MET A 318 11.39 -25.93 19.34
N SER A 319 11.56 -27.21 18.97
CA SER A 319 10.54 -28.22 19.19
C SER A 319 11.13 -29.45 19.84
N SER A 320 10.46 -29.95 20.88
CA SER A 320 10.80 -31.23 21.51
C SER A 320 10.58 -32.43 20.60
N THR A 321 9.86 -32.27 19.48
CA THR A 321 9.66 -33.30 18.47
C THR A 321 10.78 -33.35 17.43
N SER A 322 11.68 -32.35 17.41
CA SER A 322 12.86 -32.37 16.56
C SER A 322 13.77 -33.56 16.89
N ASN A 323 14.36 -34.15 15.86
CA ASN A 323 15.36 -35.22 16.04
C ASN A 323 16.76 -34.61 15.97
N VAL A 324 17.31 -34.28 17.13
CA VAL A 324 18.64 -33.66 17.27
C VAL A 324 19.74 -34.55 16.70
N ASP A 325 19.71 -35.86 16.98
CA ASP A 325 20.73 -36.80 16.53
C ASP A 325 20.76 -36.95 15.00
N ALA A 326 19.58 -36.92 14.36
CA ALA A 326 19.46 -36.99 12.91
C ALA A 326 19.53 -35.61 12.21
N GLY A 327 19.60 -34.52 12.98
CA GLY A 327 19.58 -33.15 12.48
C GLY A 327 18.28 -32.78 11.76
N ILE A 328 17.12 -33.30 12.21
CA ILE A 328 15.81 -33.04 11.60
C ILE A 328 15.02 -32.07 12.47
N VAL A 329 14.78 -30.87 11.94
CA VAL A 329 13.89 -29.86 12.56
C VAL A 329 12.45 -30.24 12.29
N ASP A 330 11.66 -30.38 13.35
CA ASP A 330 10.26 -30.80 13.29
C ASP A 330 9.36 -29.75 13.95
N ASN A 331 8.10 -29.68 13.49
CA ASN A 331 7.03 -28.87 14.06
C ASN A 331 7.40 -27.40 14.32
N THR A 332 8.19 -26.79 13.43
CA THR A 332 8.73 -25.44 13.61
C THR A 332 8.44 -24.58 12.38
N ILE A 333 8.13 -23.30 12.57
CA ILE A 333 8.12 -22.32 11.49
C ILE A 333 9.42 -21.53 11.56
N ILE A 334 10.25 -21.67 10.53
CA ILE A 334 11.52 -20.96 10.42
C ILE A 334 11.29 -19.73 9.57
N VAL A 335 11.56 -18.56 10.13
CA VAL A 335 11.45 -17.26 9.45
C VAL A 335 12.85 -16.71 9.28
N THR A 336 13.25 -16.48 8.03
CA THR A 336 14.56 -15.92 7.70
C THR A 336 14.42 -14.57 7.04
N HIS A 337 15.31 -13.62 7.36
CA HIS A 337 15.39 -12.34 6.67
C HIS A 337 16.72 -12.18 5.93
N LEU A 338 16.67 -11.66 4.70
CA LEU A 338 17.86 -11.26 3.92
C LEU A 338 18.88 -12.41 3.84
N MET A 339 20.11 -12.19 4.29
CA MET A 339 21.19 -13.18 4.26
C MET A 339 20.86 -14.45 5.04
N GLY A 340 20.00 -14.37 6.06
CA GLY A 340 19.60 -15.54 6.85
C GLY A 340 18.94 -16.62 5.99
N GLY A 341 18.23 -16.23 4.93
CA GLY A 341 17.64 -17.18 3.98
C GLY A 341 18.70 -17.95 3.19
N LEU A 342 19.82 -17.30 2.84
CA LEU A 342 20.96 -17.95 2.19
C LEU A 342 21.70 -18.90 3.13
N VAL A 343 21.82 -18.54 4.41
CA VAL A 343 22.43 -19.39 5.45
C VAL A 343 21.64 -20.70 5.59
N VAL A 344 20.31 -20.61 5.75
CA VAL A 344 19.43 -21.79 5.83
C VAL A 344 19.47 -22.61 4.55
N ALA A 345 19.34 -21.96 3.38
CA ALA A 345 19.39 -22.65 2.09
C ALA A 345 20.68 -23.48 1.93
N HIS A 346 21.82 -22.90 2.28
CA HIS A 346 23.12 -23.55 2.19
C HIS A 346 23.25 -24.67 3.23
N ALA A 347 22.79 -24.43 4.47
CA ALA A 347 22.77 -25.44 5.52
C ALA A 347 21.99 -26.69 5.11
N LEU A 348 20.81 -26.51 4.50
CA LEU A 348 20.00 -27.60 3.94
C LEU A 348 20.70 -28.30 2.78
N ALA A 349 21.26 -27.53 1.84
CA ALA A 349 21.94 -28.08 0.66
C ALA A 349 23.17 -28.94 1.02
N LYS A 350 23.88 -28.58 2.10
CA LYS A 350 25.00 -29.36 2.64
C LYS A 350 24.58 -30.48 3.58
N GLY A 351 23.31 -30.54 3.97
CA GLY A 351 22.81 -31.51 4.95
C GLY A 351 23.27 -31.24 6.39
N ALA A 352 23.59 -29.98 6.73
CA ALA A 352 23.88 -29.58 8.11
C ALA A 352 22.66 -29.78 9.03
N CYS A 353 21.46 -29.61 8.48
CA CYS A 353 20.19 -30.08 9.04
C CYS A 353 19.19 -30.34 7.91
N LYS A 354 18.01 -30.86 8.27
CA LYS A 354 16.89 -31.16 7.39
C LYS A 354 15.59 -30.67 8.01
N PHE A 355 14.60 -30.36 7.17
CA PHE A 355 13.26 -30.07 7.62
C PHE A 355 12.37 -31.29 7.46
N SER A 356 11.55 -31.58 8.47
CA SER A 356 10.48 -32.55 8.35
C SER A 356 9.30 -31.98 7.53
N GLU A 357 8.31 -32.82 7.26
CA GLU A 357 7.06 -32.41 6.59
C GLU A 357 6.22 -31.42 7.42
N THR A 358 6.45 -31.32 8.73
CA THR A 358 5.73 -30.41 9.63
C THR A 358 6.46 -29.10 9.87
N THR A 359 7.64 -28.93 9.25
CA THR A 359 8.43 -27.70 9.31
C THR A 359 8.12 -26.83 8.10
N SER A 360 7.87 -25.55 8.34
CA SER A 360 7.64 -24.56 7.27
C SER A 360 8.76 -23.53 7.28
N TRP A 361 9.16 -23.06 6.10
CA TRP A 361 10.19 -22.03 5.97
C TRP A 361 9.65 -20.82 5.21
N VAL A 362 9.66 -19.66 5.87
CA VAL A 362 9.28 -18.36 5.32
C VAL A 362 10.55 -17.55 5.09
N ALA A 363 10.84 -17.23 3.83
CA ALA A 363 11.99 -16.40 3.45
C ALA A 363 11.52 -14.99 3.09
N ILE A 364 11.95 -14.01 3.87
CA ILE A 364 11.62 -12.59 3.71
C ILE A 364 12.81 -11.89 3.07
N SER A 365 12.64 -11.41 1.83
CA SER A 365 13.63 -10.61 1.10
C SER A 365 15.02 -11.26 1.02
N ALA A 366 15.09 -12.59 0.93
CA ALA A 366 16.34 -13.31 0.76
C ALA A 366 16.87 -13.10 -0.67
N PRO A 367 18.11 -12.62 -0.86
CA PRO A 367 18.68 -12.37 -2.18
C PRO A 367 19.16 -13.69 -2.83
N MET A 368 18.22 -14.62 -3.09
CA MET A 368 18.48 -15.96 -3.63
C MET A 368 19.19 -15.91 -4.99
N THR A 369 18.97 -14.85 -5.76
CA THR A 369 19.58 -14.62 -7.08
C THR A 369 20.65 -13.53 -7.05
N GLY A 370 21.11 -13.12 -5.87
CA GLY A 370 22.05 -12.00 -5.70
C GLY A 370 21.36 -10.66 -5.40
N SER A 371 22.16 -9.61 -5.26
CA SER A 371 21.72 -8.25 -4.97
C SER A 371 22.55 -7.27 -5.79
N MET A 372 21.91 -6.43 -6.61
CA MET A 372 22.60 -5.41 -7.40
C MET A 372 23.42 -4.44 -6.53
N ALA A 373 22.96 -4.17 -5.31
CA ALA A 373 23.69 -3.33 -4.37
C ALA A 373 25.03 -3.96 -3.95
N ALA A 374 25.08 -5.29 -3.83
CA ALA A 374 26.32 -6.00 -3.53
C ALA A 374 27.26 -6.10 -4.73
N ASP A 375 26.72 -6.13 -5.97
CA ASP A 375 27.54 -6.12 -7.18
C ASP A 375 28.22 -4.76 -7.45
N PHE A 376 27.65 -3.68 -6.90
CA PHE A 376 28.15 -2.32 -7.05
C PHE A 376 29.33 -1.99 -6.11
N ILE A 377 29.38 -2.63 -4.94
CA ILE A 377 30.43 -2.46 -3.91
C ILE A 377 31.60 -3.39 -4.21
#